data_AF-A0AAQ4DBI3-F1
#
_entry.id   AF-A0AAQ4DBI3-F1
#
_cell.length_a   1.000
_cell.length_b   1.000
_cell.length_c   1.000
_cell.angle_alpha   90.00
_cell.angle_beta   90.00
_cell.angle_gamma   90.00
#
_symmetry.space_group_name_H-M   'P 1'
#
loop_
_entity.id
_entity.type
_entity.pdbx_description
1 polymer ?
#
loop_
_entity_poly.entity_id
_entity_poly.type
_entity_poly.pdbx_seq_one_letter_code
_entity_poly.pdbx_strand_id
1 'polypeptide(L)'
;MSGAPTSDHERRKQISVRGIAQVENVANVKKAFNRHVHYTLVKDRNVATPRDYYFALAHTVKDHLVGRWIRTQQHYYDKDPKRVYYLSLEYYMGRSLTNTMVNLGIQNACDEALYQ
;
A
#
# COMPACT_ATOMS: atom_id res chain seq x y z
N MET A 1 1.91 -1.52 32.46
CA MET A 1 1.85 -0.06 32.26
C MET A 1 3.17 0.37 31.62
N SER A 2 3.24 0.45 30.30
CA SER A 2 4.44 0.88 29.57
C SER A 2 4.56 2.40 29.64
N GLY A 3 5.66 2.91 30.19
CA GLY A 3 5.91 4.33 30.42
C GLY A 3 5.80 5.18 29.15
N ALA A 4 5.43 6.45 29.33
CA ALA A 4 5.35 7.43 28.25
C ALA A 4 6.75 7.62 27.61
N PRO A 5 6.84 7.74 26.28
CA PRO A 5 8.12 7.88 25.59
C PRO A 5 8.83 9.16 26.02
N THR A 6 10.10 9.00 26.42
CA THR A 6 10.94 9.99 27.11
C THR A 6 11.69 10.93 26.16
N SER A 7 11.77 10.59 24.85
CA SER A 7 12.36 11.47 23.83
C SER A 7 11.52 11.56 22.54
N ASP A 8 11.62 12.68 21.82
CA ASP A 8 10.97 12.88 20.51
C ASP A 8 11.41 11.83 19.46
N HIS A 9 12.61 11.27 19.62
CA HIS A 9 13.11 10.19 18.77
C HIS A 9 12.30 8.90 18.98
N GLU A 10 12.00 8.54 20.22
CA GLU A 10 11.16 7.38 20.56
C GLU A 10 9.71 7.55 20.08
N ARG A 11 9.18 8.78 20.10
CA ARG A 11 7.85 9.09 19.56
C ARG A 11 7.78 8.88 18.04
N ARG A 12 8.85 9.21 17.30
CA ARG A 12 8.93 9.04 15.83
C ARG A 12 9.03 7.57 15.40
N LYS A 13 9.56 6.69 16.26
CA LYS A 13 9.61 5.23 15.99
C LYS A 13 8.22 4.57 16.06
N GLN A 14 7.21 5.29 16.55
CA GLN A 14 5.87 4.74 16.71
C GLN A 14 5.10 4.80 15.39
N ILE A 15 4.93 3.64 14.75
CA ILE A 15 4.16 3.52 13.51
C ILE A 15 2.68 3.82 13.81
N SER A 16 2.06 4.70 13.02
CA SER A 16 0.63 5.05 13.18
C SER A 16 -0.30 3.85 12.99
N VAL A 17 0.13 2.84 12.23
CA VAL A 17 -0.61 1.59 12.00
C VAL A 17 0.21 0.41 12.51
N ARG A 18 -0.21 -0.19 13.64
CA ARG A 18 0.50 -1.32 14.27
C ARG A 18 0.29 -2.65 13.54
N GLY A 19 -0.88 -2.88 12.95
CA GLY A 19 -1.18 -4.11 12.17
C GLY A 19 -0.73 -4.01 10.71
N ILE A 20 -0.20 -5.08 10.13
CA ILE A 20 -0.13 -5.19 8.67
C ILE A 20 -1.58 -5.43 8.25
N ALA A 21 -2.16 -4.57 7.40
CA ALA A 21 -3.48 -4.82 6.85
C ALA A 21 -3.41 -6.12 6.05
N GLN A 22 -3.85 -7.23 6.65
CA GLN A 22 -3.97 -8.51 5.97
C GLN A 22 -5.16 -8.41 5.02
N VAL A 23 -4.85 -8.47 3.73
CA VAL A 23 -5.85 -8.53 2.67
C VAL A 23 -6.20 -9.98 2.48
N GLU A 24 -7.05 -10.50 3.35
CA GLU A 24 -7.67 -11.80 3.12
C GLU A 24 -9.16 -11.68 2.79
N ASN A 25 -9.72 -10.46 2.84
CA ASN A 25 -11.16 -10.28 2.67
C ASN A 25 -11.50 -9.42 1.45
N VAL A 26 -12.10 -10.04 0.44
CA VAL A 26 -12.64 -9.41 -0.78
C VAL A 26 -13.54 -8.20 -0.43
N ALA A 27 -14.31 -8.29 0.66
CA ALA A 27 -15.16 -7.19 1.12
C ALA A 27 -14.36 -5.93 1.49
N ASN A 28 -13.18 -6.09 2.08
CA ASN A 28 -12.31 -4.97 2.43
C ASN A 28 -11.70 -4.32 1.19
N VAL A 29 -11.32 -5.12 0.18
CA VAL A 29 -10.83 -4.62 -1.10
C VAL A 29 -11.91 -3.79 -1.80
N LYS A 30 -13.15 -4.30 -1.88
CA LYS A 30 -14.29 -3.56 -2.45
C LYS A 30 -14.56 -2.24 -1.71
N LYS A 31 -14.52 -2.27 -0.38
CA LYS A 31 -14.73 -1.06 0.44
C LYS A 31 -13.63 -0.02 0.20
N ALA A 32 -12.37 -0.44 0.17
CA ALA A 32 -11.23 0.44 -0.11
C ALA A 32 -11.30 1.00 -1.54
N PHE A 33 -11.64 0.17 -2.52
CA PHE A 33 -11.84 0.58 -3.90
C PHE A 33 -12.90 1.67 -4.03
N ASN A 34 -14.10 1.44 -3.50
CA ASN A 34 -15.19 2.42 -3.54
C ASN A 34 -14.80 3.72 -2.80
N ARG A 35 -14.05 3.61 -1.70
CA ARG A 35 -13.49 4.77 -0.99
C ARG A 35 -12.56 5.57 -1.91
N HIS A 36 -11.69 4.93 -2.69
CA HIS A 36 -10.80 5.65 -3.61
C HIS A 36 -11.53 6.24 -4.82
N VAL A 37 -12.55 5.56 -5.35
CA VAL A 37 -13.42 6.13 -6.39
C VAL A 37 -14.08 7.42 -5.88
N HIS A 38 -14.61 7.39 -4.66
CA HIS A 38 -15.35 8.52 -4.10
C HIS A 38 -14.45 9.66 -3.58
N TYR A 39 -13.45 9.35 -2.75
CA TYR A 39 -12.64 10.36 -2.07
C TYR A 39 -11.36 10.74 -2.81
N THR A 40 -10.76 9.81 -3.57
CA THR A 40 -9.50 10.09 -4.29
C THR A 40 -9.76 10.59 -5.70
N LEU A 41 -10.71 9.98 -6.41
CA LEU A 41 -11.03 10.35 -7.78
C LEU A 41 -12.19 11.36 -7.87
N VAL A 42 -12.95 11.55 -6.78
CA VAL A 42 -14.09 12.47 -6.71
C VAL A 42 -15.12 12.12 -7.81
N LYS A 43 -15.42 10.83 -7.92
CA LYS A 43 -16.34 10.28 -8.91
C LYS A 43 -17.39 9.41 -8.24
N ASP A 44 -18.54 9.33 -8.92
CA ASP A 44 -19.56 8.33 -8.66
C ASP A 44 -19.52 7.26 -9.77
N ARG A 45 -20.05 6.06 -9.51
CA ARG A 45 -20.05 4.93 -10.45
C ARG A 45 -20.71 5.26 -11.79
N ASN A 46 -21.65 6.21 -11.81
CA ASN A 46 -22.36 6.64 -13.01
C ASN A 46 -21.47 7.39 -14.02
N VAL A 47 -20.40 8.06 -13.55
CA VAL A 47 -19.52 8.89 -14.37
C VAL A 47 -18.08 8.38 -14.44
N ALA A 48 -17.81 7.26 -13.76
CA ALA A 48 -16.47 6.67 -13.69
C ALA A 48 -16.11 5.99 -15.02
N THR A 49 -14.95 6.36 -15.56
CA THR A 49 -14.39 5.76 -16.78
C THR A 49 -13.55 4.53 -16.45
N PRO A 50 -13.23 3.65 -17.43
CA PRO A 50 -12.32 2.52 -17.23
C PRO A 50 -10.95 2.93 -16.66
N ARG A 51 -10.48 4.13 -16.99
CA ARG A 51 -9.24 4.71 -16.46
C ARG A 51 -9.36 5.03 -14.98
N ASP A 52 -10.51 5.54 -14.55
CA ASP A 52 -10.78 5.85 -13.14
C ASP A 52 -10.80 4.55 -12.31
N TYR A 53 -11.42 3.49 -12.83
CA TYR A 53 -11.39 2.17 -12.18
C TYR A 53 -9.96 1.61 -12.05
N TYR A 54 -9.11 1.80 -13.07
CA TYR A 54 -7.69 1.44 -12.97
C TYR A 54 -6.99 2.21 -11.84
N PHE A 55 -7.18 3.54 -11.76
CA PHE A 55 -6.54 4.34 -10.71
C PHE A 55 -7.06 3.98 -9.32
N ALA A 56 -8.37 3.74 -9.16
CA ALA A 56 -8.95 3.33 -7.89
C ALA A 56 -8.37 1.99 -7.41
N LEU A 57 -8.18 1.02 -8.31
CA LEU A 57 -7.52 -0.24 -7.99
C LEU A 57 -6.04 0.00 -7.63
N ALA A 58 -5.33 0.80 -8.41
CA ALA A 58 -3.92 1.11 -8.16
C ALA A 58 -3.71 1.77 -6.78
N HIS A 59 -4.60 2.68 -6.38
CA HIS A 59 -4.57 3.29 -5.05
C HIS A 59 -4.86 2.26 -3.95
N THR A 60 -5.83 1.39 -4.16
CA THR A 60 -6.15 0.31 -3.22
C THR A 60 -4.95 -0.62 -3.00
N VAL A 61 -4.30 -1.05 -4.08
CA VAL A 61 -3.09 -1.89 -4.02
C VAL A 61 -1.92 -1.15 -3.35
N LYS A 62 -1.75 0.15 -3.65
CA LYS A 62 -0.70 0.99 -3.06
C LYS A 62 -0.83 1.10 -1.55
N ASP A 63 -2.04 1.24 -1.00
CA ASP A 63 -2.26 1.32 0.45
C ASP A 63 -1.66 0.11 1.20
N HIS A 64 -1.73 -1.08 0.58
CA HIS A 64 -1.12 -2.30 1.14
C HIS A 64 0.41 -2.30 1.09
N LEU A 65 1.00 -1.66 0.08
CA LEU A 65 2.44 -1.52 -0.05
C LEU A 65 3.01 -0.50 0.96
N VAL A 66 2.35 0.65 1.14
CA VAL A 66 2.85 1.75 1.98
C VAL A 66 3.12 1.30 3.41
N GLY A 67 2.21 0.53 4.01
CA GLY A 67 2.37 0.03 5.37
C GLY A 67 3.55 -0.94 5.55
N ARG A 68 3.92 -1.69 4.50
CA ARG A 68 5.11 -2.55 4.50
C ARG A 68 6.38 -1.73 4.25
N TRP A 69 6.33 -0.79 3.31
CA TRP A 69 7.45 0.06 2.94
C TRP A 69 7.96 0.89 4.11
N ILE A 70 7.07 1.54 4.87
CA ILE A 70 7.45 2.32 6.05
C ILE A 70 8.16 1.45 7.10
N ARG A 71 7.65 0.24 7.36
CA ARG A 71 8.25 -0.69 8.32
C ARG A 71 9.65 -1.14 7.89
N THR A 72 9.85 -1.43 6.61
CA THR A 72 11.17 -1.82 6.10
C THR A 72 12.19 -0.70 6.29
N GLN A 73 11.82 0.55 5.98
CA GLN A 73 12.71 1.71 6.18
C GLN A 73 13.02 1.93 7.67
N GLN A 74 12.01 1.82 8.54
CA GLN A 74 12.21 1.92 9.99
C GLN A 74 13.15 0.81 10.51
N HIS A 75 12.98 -0.42 10.02
CA HIS A 75 13.84 -1.54 10.39
C HIS A 75 15.29 -1.31 9.94
N TYR A 76 15.52 -0.79 8.73
CA TYR A 76 16.86 -0.42 8.27
C TYR A 76 17.48 0.69 9.10
N TYR A 77 16.68 1.66 9.59
CA TYR A 77 17.18 2.67 10.50
C TYR A 77 17.55 2.11 11.87
N ASP A 78 16.74 1.20 12.42
CA ASP A 78 16.98 0.63 13.76
C ASP A 78 18.11 -0.42 13.80
N LYS A 79 18.32 -1.16 12.71
CA LYS A 79 19.39 -2.17 12.59
C LYS A 79 20.71 -1.63 12.05
N ASP A 80 20.68 -0.47 11.41
CA ASP A 80 21.81 0.15 10.70
C ASP A 80 22.68 -0.83 9.88
N PRO A 81 22.09 -1.62 8.97
CA PRO A 81 22.88 -2.51 8.12
C PRO A 81 23.63 -1.73 7.05
N LYS A 82 24.69 -2.33 6.50
CA LYS A 82 25.40 -1.79 5.32
C LYS A 82 24.42 -1.54 4.18
N ARG A 83 24.36 -0.30 3.68
CA ARG A 83 23.46 0.11 2.59
C ARG A 83 24.11 -0.11 1.23
N VAL A 84 23.33 -0.64 0.28
CA VAL A 84 23.75 -0.83 -1.11
C VAL A 84 23.00 0.17 -1.97
N TYR A 85 23.74 1.01 -2.71
CA TYR A 85 23.18 1.98 -3.64
C TYR A 85 23.48 1.50 -5.06
N TYR A 86 22.44 1.09 -5.77
CA TYR A 86 22.54 0.70 -7.17
C TYR A 86 22.40 1.95 -8.04
N LEU A 87 23.45 2.34 -8.75
CA LEU A 87 23.49 3.48 -9.66
C LEU A 87 23.44 2.98 -11.11
N SER A 88 22.38 3.31 -11.82
CA SER A 88 22.21 3.00 -13.24
C SER A 88 21.73 4.23 -13.99
N LEU A 89 22.13 4.35 -15.27
CA LEU A 89 21.60 5.38 -16.17
C LEU A 89 20.16 5.08 -16.58
N GLU A 90 19.77 3.80 -16.62
CA GLU A 90 18.46 3.37 -17.10
C GLU A 90 17.82 2.34 -16.17
N TYR A 91 16.50 2.43 -16.02
CA TYR A 91 15.66 1.49 -15.28
C TYR A 91 14.39 1.18 -16.08
N TYR A 92 14.29 -0.03 -16.62
CA TYR A 92 13.14 -0.46 -17.41
C TYR A 92 12.11 -1.20 -16.54
N MET A 93 11.23 -0.46 -15.87
CA MET A 93 10.31 -1.03 -14.86
C MET A 93 9.05 -1.69 -15.44
N GLY A 94 8.59 -1.28 -16.62
CA GLY A 94 7.35 -1.77 -17.22
C GLY A 94 6.10 -1.47 -16.37
N ARG A 95 5.12 -2.39 -16.36
CA ARG A 95 3.84 -2.25 -15.64
C ARG A 95 3.94 -2.77 -14.21
N SER A 96 3.69 -1.91 -13.22
CA SER A 96 3.89 -2.26 -11.80
C SER A 96 2.67 -2.86 -11.10
N LEU A 97 1.45 -2.65 -11.59
CA LEU A 97 0.22 -3.05 -10.87
C LEU A 97 0.14 -4.57 -10.67
N THR A 98 0.22 -5.34 -11.76
CA THR A 98 0.18 -6.81 -11.71
C THR A 98 1.33 -7.38 -10.88
N ASN A 99 2.55 -6.86 -11.08
CA ASN A 99 3.73 -7.26 -10.31
C ASN A 99 3.51 -7.06 -8.80
N THR A 100 2.92 -5.92 -8.42
CA THR A 100 2.60 -5.63 -7.02
C THR A 100 1.55 -6.59 -6.47
N MET A 101 0.47 -6.86 -7.21
CA MET A 101 -0.58 -7.79 -6.77
C MET A 101 -0.05 -9.21 -6.54
N VAL A 102 0.86 -9.69 -7.41
CA VAL A 102 1.53 -10.99 -7.26
C VAL A 102 2.43 -11.01 -6.04
N ASN A 103 3.34 -10.03 -5.90
CA ASN A 103 4.28 -9.98 -4.76
C ASN A 103 3.58 -9.81 -3.41
N LEU A 104 2.40 -9.19 -3.38
CA LEU A 104 1.59 -9.06 -2.17
C LEU A 104 0.69 -10.28 -1.91
N GLY A 105 0.52 -11.18 -2.89
CA GLY A 105 -0.37 -12.34 -2.81
C GLY A 105 -1.87 -12.01 -2.90
N ILE A 106 -2.23 -10.83 -3.40
CA ILE A 106 -3.60 -10.30 -3.37
C ILE A 106 -4.31 -10.37 -4.73
N GLN A 107 -3.68 -10.97 -5.73
CA GLN A 107 -4.19 -11.00 -7.10
C GLN A 107 -5.59 -11.61 -7.16
N ASN A 108 -5.79 -12.80 -6.60
CA ASN A 108 -7.09 -13.49 -6.62
C ASN A 108 -8.19 -12.68 -5.92
N ALA A 109 -7.87 -12.09 -4.77
CA ALA A 109 -8.83 -11.26 -4.03
C ALA A 109 -9.21 -9.97 -4.78
N CYS A 110 -8.28 -9.37 -5.53
CA CYS A 110 -8.57 -8.21 -6.37
C CYS A 110 -9.41 -8.59 -7.59
N ASP A 111 -9.14 -9.76 -8.17
CA ASP A 111 -9.87 -10.28 -9.32
C ASP A 111 -11.33 -10.58 -8.93
N GLU A 112 -11.54 -11.34 -7.86
CA GLU A 112 -12.87 -11.60 -7.30
C GLU A 112 -13.61 -10.31 -6.88
N ALA A 113 -12.89 -9.32 -6.37
CA ALA A 113 -13.47 -8.03 -6.00
C ALA A 113 -13.96 -7.21 -7.20
N LEU A 114 -13.37 -7.41 -8.38
CA LEU A 114 -13.74 -6.71 -9.62
C LEU A 114 -14.76 -7.49 -10.46
N TYR A 115 -14.78 -8.82 -10.36
CA TYR A 115 -15.71 -9.69 -11.08
C TYR A 115 -17.17 -9.62 -10.57
N GLN A 116 -17.38 -9.25 -9.30
CA GLN A 116 -18.69 -9.14 -8.65
C GLN A 116 -19.06 -7.69 -8.32
#